data_AF-A0A7S0G2A7-F1
#
_entry.id   AF-A0A7S0G2A7-F1
#
_cell.length_a   1.000
_cell.length_b   1.000
_cell.length_c   1.000
_cell.angle_alpha   90.00
_cell.angle_beta   90.00
_cell.angle_gamma   90.00
#
_symmetry.space_group_name_H-M   'P 1'
#
loop_
_entity.id
_entity.type
_entity.pdbx_description
1 polymer ?
#
loop_
_entity_poly.entity_id
_entity_poly.type
_entity_poly.pdbx_seq_one_letter_code
_entity_poly.pdbx_strand_id
1 'polypeptide(L)'
;MSEYESVQRGALKLKGVKKKKRSKGKKQSSNVVKLQEEEPAIVENLNATRDTRTEAEKTFARVQEQRERARIEKAAKMTYRDQVEGFNKKLAAEPEHFDLPKVSHTK
;
A
#
# COMPACT_ATOMS: atom_id res chain seq x y z
N MET A 1 16.01 -37.41 -15.63
CA MET A 1 14.68 -36.99 -16.13
C MET A 1 14.41 -35.59 -15.61
N SER A 2 13.90 -34.68 -16.43
CA SER A 2 13.78 -33.26 -16.03
C SER A 2 12.52 -33.02 -15.20
N GLU A 3 12.64 -32.21 -14.14
CA GLU A 3 11.60 -31.95 -13.14
C GLU A 3 10.33 -31.26 -13.69
N TYR A 4 10.38 -30.77 -14.94
CA TYR A 4 9.33 -29.95 -15.57
C TYR A 4 8.62 -30.63 -16.76
N GLU A 5 8.77 -31.94 -16.88
CA GLU A 5 8.17 -32.73 -17.96
C GLU A 5 6.66 -32.94 -17.79
N SER A 6 6.18 -32.94 -16.54
CA SER A 6 4.76 -33.17 -16.20
C SER A 6 3.90 -31.91 -16.09
N VAL A 7 4.48 -30.72 -16.24
CA VAL A 7 3.76 -29.45 -16.04
C VAL A 7 2.99 -29.07 -17.30
N GLN A 8 1.69 -28.81 -17.18
CA GLN A 8 0.85 -28.35 -18.29
C GLN A 8 1.31 -26.97 -18.78
N ARG A 9 1.89 -26.93 -19.99
CA ARG A 9 2.32 -25.69 -20.65
C ARG A 9 1.16 -25.12 -21.46
N GLY A 10 0.52 -24.06 -20.97
CA GLY A 10 -0.57 -23.38 -21.69
C GLY A 10 -1.30 -22.32 -20.87
N ALA A 11 -2.07 -21.46 -21.55
CA ALA A 11 -2.85 -20.41 -20.89
C ALA A 11 -3.97 -21.02 -20.01
N LEU A 12 -3.97 -20.65 -18.72
CA LEU A 12 -4.92 -21.13 -17.72
C LEU A 12 -6.36 -20.77 -18.11
N LYS A 13 -7.21 -21.79 -18.32
CA LYS A 13 -8.63 -21.61 -18.63
C LYS A 13 -9.41 -21.49 -17.33
N LEU A 14 -9.73 -20.26 -16.91
CA LEU A 14 -10.60 -20.01 -15.76
C LEU A 14 -12.07 -20.24 -16.14
N LYS A 15 -12.72 -21.19 -15.47
CA LYS A 15 -14.15 -21.48 -15.64
C LYS A 15 -14.95 -20.39 -14.93
N GLY A 16 -15.83 -19.71 -15.66
CA GLY A 16 -16.70 -18.64 -15.12
C GLY A 16 -16.45 -17.24 -15.69
N VAL A 17 -15.35 -17.01 -16.40
CA VAL A 17 -15.07 -15.70 -17.02
C VAL A 17 -15.61 -15.67 -18.45
N LYS A 18 -16.70 -14.94 -18.69
CA LYS A 18 -17.18 -14.63 -20.05
C LYS A 18 -16.09 -13.86 -20.80
N LYS A 19 -15.47 -14.47 -21.82
CA LYS A 19 -14.45 -13.79 -22.65
C LYS A 19 -15.08 -12.63 -23.42
N LYS A 20 -14.77 -11.39 -23.04
CA LYS A 20 -15.12 -10.21 -23.84
C LYS A 20 -14.25 -10.22 -25.10
N LYS A 21 -14.87 -10.42 -26.27
CA LYS A 21 -14.19 -10.25 -27.58
C LYS A 21 -13.69 -8.80 -27.67
N ARG A 22 -12.37 -8.59 -27.75
CA ARG A 22 -11.79 -7.28 -28.05
C ARG A 22 -11.83 -7.08 -29.56
N SER A 23 -12.77 -6.30 -30.06
CA SER A 23 -12.71 -5.77 -31.42
C SER A 23 -11.66 -4.65 -31.48
N LYS A 24 -10.85 -4.68 -32.53
CA LYS A 24 -9.80 -3.70 -32.83
C LYS A 24 -10.48 -2.52 -33.55
N GLY A 25 -10.52 -1.33 -32.95
CA GLY A 25 -11.14 -0.14 -33.54
C GLY A 25 -11.07 1.09 -32.64
N LYS A 26 -10.80 2.27 -33.23
CA LYS A 26 -10.27 3.48 -32.60
C LYS A 26 -11.36 4.56 -32.43
N LYS A 27 -11.24 5.32 -31.32
CA LYS A 27 -11.73 6.68 -30.97
C LYS A 27 -13.19 6.96 -30.55
N GLN A 28 -13.25 7.62 -29.38
CA GLN A 28 -14.12 8.72 -28.91
C GLN A 28 -15.63 8.54 -28.87
N SER A 29 -16.19 8.55 -27.66
CA SER A 29 -17.18 9.56 -27.25
C SER A 29 -17.55 9.36 -25.77
N SER A 30 -17.77 10.50 -25.12
CA SER A 30 -18.40 10.67 -23.82
C SER A 30 -19.55 9.69 -23.59
N ASN A 31 -19.49 8.95 -22.49
CA ASN A 31 -20.70 8.34 -21.94
C ASN A 31 -20.68 8.47 -20.42
N VAL A 32 -21.55 9.37 -19.98
CA VAL A 32 -22.09 9.50 -18.64
C VAL A 32 -22.38 8.10 -18.12
N VAL A 33 -21.60 7.64 -17.15
CA VAL A 33 -21.86 6.37 -16.48
C VAL A 33 -23.07 6.63 -15.59
N LYS A 34 -24.24 6.20 -16.08
CA LYS A 34 -25.43 5.97 -15.26
C LYS A 34 -24.99 5.14 -14.06
N LEU A 35 -25.11 5.71 -12.86
CA LEU A 35 -25.15 4.91 -11.64
C LEU A 35 -26.40 4.06 -11.75
N GLN A 36 -26.21 2.80 -12.15
CA GLN A 36 -27.17 1.76 -11.83
C GLN A 36 -26.92 1.44 -10.36
N GLU A 37 -27.84 1.87 -9.52
CA GLU A 37 -28.04 1.34 -8.18
C GLU A 37 -28.41 -0.14 -8.35
N GLU A 38 -27.40 -0.99 -8.50
CA GLU A 38 -27.56 -2.39 -8.11
C GLU A 38 -27.41 -2.40 -6.60
N GLU A 39 -28.56 -2.49 -5.92
CA GLU A 39 -28.58 -2.83 -4.51
C GLU A 39 -27.68 -4.06 -4.32
N PRO A 40 -26.63 -4.00 -3.48
CA PRO A 40 -25.95 -5.21 -3.12
C PRO A 40 -26.98 -6.02 -2.34
N ALA A 41 -27.49 -7.09 -2.95
CA ALA A 41 -28.18 -8.14 -2.23
C ALA A 41 -27.27 -8.51 -1.06
N ILE A 42 -27.62 -8.03 0.12
CA ILE A 42 -27.00 -8.39 1.39
C ILE A 42 -27.45 -9.83 1.61
N VAL A 43 -26.79 -10.75 0.92
CA VAL A 43 -26.76 -12.13 1.35
C VAL A 43 -25.98 -12.06 2.65
N GLU A 44 -26.71 -11.89 3.76
CA GLU A 44 -26.16 -11.96 5.10
C GLU A 44 -25.49 -13.33 5.22
N ASN A 45 -24.19 -13.35 4.95
CA ASN A 45 -23.33 -14.38 5.48
C ASN A 45 -23.40 -14.21 6.99
N LEU A 46 -24.36 -14.89 7.62
CA LEU A 46 -24.54 -14.99 9.08
C LEU A 46 -23.31 -15.61 9.78
N ASN A 47 -22.29 -15.97 8.99
CA ASN A 47 -20.92 -16.22 9.41
C ASN A 47 -20.03 -14.99 9.21
N ALA A 48 -20.49 -13.80 9.61
CA ALA A 48 -19.63 -12.65 9.82
C ALA A 48 -18.72 -12.94 11.04
N THR A 49 -17.74 -13.80 10.78
CA THR A 49 -16.42 -13.86 11.39
C THR A 49 -16.41 -13.62 12.89
N ARG A 50 -16.66 -14.67 13.68
CA ARG A 50 -16.20 -14.67 15.08
C ARG A 50 -14.73 -14.25 15.07
N ASP A 51 -14.41 -13.16 15.77
CA ASP A 51 -13.06 -12.61 15.83
C ASP A 51 -12.13 -13.66 16.46
N THR A 52 -11.36 -14.35 15.60
CA THR A 52 -10.45 -15.44 15.98
C THR A 52 -9.19 -14.93 16.65
N ARG A 53 -9.03 -13.60 16.79
CA ARG A 53 -7.83 -12.98 17.33
C ARG A 53 -7.68 -13.21 18.83
N THR A 54 -6.44 -13.41 19.24
CA THR A 54 -6.06 -13.50 20.65
C THR A 54 -6.25 -12.14 21.36
N GLU A 55 -6.32 -12.14 22.69
CA GLU A 55 -6.41 -10.88 23.45
C GLU A 55 -5.18 -9.98 23.25
N ALA A 56 -4.00 -10.59 23.09
CA ALA A 56 -2.77 -9.89 22.76
C ALA A 56 -2.84 -9.21 21.37
N GLU A 57 -3.39 -9.89 20.36
CA GLU A 57 -3.59 -9.30 19.04
C GLU A 57 -4.60 -8.14 19.06
N LYS A 58 -5.67 -8.27 19.85
CA LYS A 58 -6.68 -7.20 20.00
C LYS A 58 -6.08 -5.96 20.66
N THR A 59 -5.28 -6.12 21.70
CA THR A 59 -4.61 -4.99 22.37
C THR A 59 -3.55 -4.35 21.47
N PHE A 60 -2.75 -5.15 20.75
CA PHE A 60 -1.79 -4.65 19.77
C PHE A 60 -2.47 -3.85 18.65
N ALA A 61 -3.59 -4.35 18.10
CA ALA A 61 -4.33 -3.66 17.06
C ALA A 61 -4.85 -2.29 17.54
N ARG A 62 -5.38 -2.21 18.76
CA ARG A 62 -5.80 -0.93 19.37
C ARG A 62 -4.63 0.05 19.50
N VAL A 63 -3.46 -0.42 19.93
CA VAL A 63 -2.26 0.42 20.04
C VAL A 63 -1.77 0.87 18.66
N GLN A 64 -1.81 0.01 17.65
CA GLN A 64 -1.47 0.40 16.27
C GLN A 64 -2.41 1.46 15.74
N GLU A 65 -3.72 1.29 15.93
CA GLU A 65 -4.71 2.28 15.50
C GLU A 65 -4.47 3.65 16.16
N GLN A 66 -4.14 3.68 17.46
CA GLN A 66 -3.76 4.91 18.15
C GLN A 66 -2.50 5.55 17.54
N ARG A 67 -1.47 4.75 17.24
CA ARG A 67 -0.22 5.24 16.63
C ARG A 67 -0.43 5.74 15.21
N GLU A 68 -1.27 5.08 14.44
CA GLU A 68 -1.62 5.47 13.08
C GLU A 68 -2.37 6.81 13.08
N ARG A 69 -3.36 6.99 13.96
CA ARG A 69 -4.05 8.27 14.16
C ARG A 69 -3.06 9.39 14.48
N ALA A 70 -2.17 9.17 15.45
CA ALA A 70 -1.15 10.16 15.80
C ALA A 70 -0.18 10.47 14.64
N ARG A 71 0.19 9.46 13.82
CA ARG A 71 1.03 9.65 12.64
C ARG A 71 0.32 10.46 11.57
N ILE A 72 -0.97 10.17 11.32
CA ILE A 72 -1.81 10.90 10.36
C ILE A 72 -1.96 12.36 10.80
N GLU A 73 -2.27 12.61 12.08
CA GLU A 73 -2.36 13.97 12.61
C GLU A 73 -1.05 14.75 12.46
N LYS A 74 0.09 14.12 12.74
CA LYS A 74 1.41 14.76 12.57
C LYS A 74 1.72 15.05 11.11
N ALA A 75 1.43 14.11 10.21
CA ALA A 75 1.63 14.28 8.78
C ALA A 75 0.71 15.38 8.21
N ALA A 76 -0.53 15.47 8.69
CA ALA A 76 -1.49 16.49 8.26
C ALA A 76 -1.08 17.91 8.70
N LYS A 77 -0.36 18.06 9.81
CA LYS A 77 0.09 19.36 10.34
C LYS A 77 1.21 20.01 9.52
N MET A 78 1.98 19.25 8.74
CA MET A 78 3.16 19.77 8.02
C MET A 78 2.97 19.63 6.52
N THR A 79 3.24 20.70 5.76
CA THR A 79 3.29 20.59 4.30
C THR A 79 4.58 19.89 3.86
N TYR A 80 4.60 19.35 2.63
CA TYR A 80 5.82 18.76 2.07
C TYR A 80 6.99 19.77 2.06
N ARG A 81 6.70 21.03 1.76
CA ARG A 81 7.70 22.11 1.78
C ARG A 81 8.30 22.29 3.18
N ASP A 82 7.48 22.34 4.23
CA ASP A 82 7.97 22.48 5.61
C ASP A 82 8.83 21.28 6.04
N GLN A 83 8.49 20.08 5.55
CA GLN A 83 9.29 18.88 5.79
C GLN A 83 10.67 18.97 5.12
N VAL A 84 10.71 19.42 3.86
CA VAL A 84 11.97 19.64 3.13
C VAL A 84 12.80 20.74 3.79
N GLU A 85 12.19 21.85 4.18
CA GLU A 85 12.90 22.94 4.89
C GLU A 85 13.43 22.46 6.24
N GLY A 86 12.64 21.70 7.00
CA GLY A 86 13.08 21.09 8.26
C GLY A 86 14.22 20.08 8.07
N PHE A 87 14.21 19.31 6.98
CA PHE A 87 15.29 18.40 6.63
C PHE A 87 16.56 19.15 6.25
N ASN A 88 16.46 20.18 5.41
CA ASN A 88 17.60 20.99 5.00
C ASN A 88 18.23 21.73 6.20
N LYS A 89 17.41 22.22 7.14
CA LYS A 89 17.90 22.81 8.39
C LYS A 89 18.69 21.81 9.23
N LYS A 90 18.25 20.53 9.28
CA LYS A 90 18.99 19.48 9.98
C LYS A 90 20.31 19.15 9.30
N LEU A 91 20.31 18.99 7.98
CA LEU A 91 21.53 18.73 7.23
C LEU A 91 22.55 19.87 7.37
N ALA A 92 22.09 21.12 7.39
CA ALA A 92 22.96 22.27 7.62
C ALA A 92 23.53 22.32 9.04
N ALA A 93 22.86 21.70 10.02
CA ALA A 93 23.30 21.64 11.41
C ALA A 93 24.12 20.37 11.72
N GLU A 94 24.01 19.33 10.89
CA GLU A 94 24.78 18.10 11.06
C GLU A 94 26.26 18.36 10.76
N PRO A 95 27.19 17.84 11.60
CA PRO A 95 28.61 17.99 11.36
C PRO A 95 29.01 17.19 10.12
N GLU A 96 29.93 17.73 9.32
CA GLU A 96 30.44 17.04 8.14
C GLU A 96 31.18 15.74 8.51
N HIS A 97 31.79 15.68 9.70
CA HIS A 97 32.60 14.56 10.16
C HIS A 97 32.12 14.12 11.55
N PHE A 98 31.82 12.82 11.69
CA PHE A 98 31.34 12.18 12.92
C PHE A 98 32.46 11.52 13.73
N ASP A 99 33.72 11.88 13.47
CA ASP A 99 34.88 11.33 14.16
C ASP A 99 35.81 12.45 14.61
N LEU A 100 36.59 12.17 15.65
CA LEU A 100 37.51 13.12 16.23
C LEU A 100 38.78 13.19 15.39
N PRO A 101 39.30 14.40 15.11
CA PRO A 101 40.53 14.52 14.35
C PRO A 101 41.70 13.85 15.10
N LYS A 102 42.44 13.00 14.40
CA LYS A 102 43.65 12.34 14.95
C LYS A 102 44.73 13.38 15.26
N VAL A 103 45.40 13.23 16.40
CA VAL A 103 46.39 14.19 16.95
C VAL A 103 47.61 14.38 16.04
N SER A 104 47.97 13.41 15.20
CA SER A 104 49.06 13.51 14.23
C SER A 104 48.57 13.70 12.78
N HIS A 105 47.72 14.69 12.53
CA HIS A 105 47.47 15.15 11.16
C HIS A 105 48.56 16.15 10.74
N THR A 106 49.51 15.70 9.91
CA THR A 106 50.12 16.62 8.93
C THR A 106 49.08 16.84 7.83
N LYS A 107 48.89 18.10 7.43
CA LYS A 107 47.99 18.49 6.34
C LYS A 107 48.32 17.76 5.04
#